data_AF-A0A392MCF3-F1
#
_entry.id   AF-A0A392MCF3-F1
#
_cell.length_a   1.000
_cell.length_b   1.000
_cell.length_c   1.000
_cell.angle_alpha   90.00
_cell.angle_beta   90.00
_cell.angle_gamma   90.00
#
_symmetry.space_group_name_H-M   'P 1'
#
loop_
_entity.id
_entity.type
_entity.pdbx_description
1 polymer ?
#
loop_
_entity_poly.entity_id
_entity_poly.type
_entity_poly.pdbx_seq_one_letter_code
_entity_poly.pdbx_strand_id
1 'polypeptide(L)'
;MVIRAITDSFGKEIWKKALIVLTHGQSSPPDGIFYDEFFSIRSEALVEVVQDGARLKKYDTVASTIPFVLVDNSGRCNKNADDEKVLPNGIVWIPNLVKTIVEVAMNGCKSISVDKKLIEGPNPNDRGKRYIPIILAIQ
;
A
#
# COMPACT_ATOMS: atom_id res chain seq x y z
N MET A 1 1.52 13.00 -8.39
CA MET A 1 1.10 11.59 -8.40
C MET A 1 0.74 11.18 -6.98
N VAL A 2 -0.38 10.49 -6.77
CA VAL A 2 -0.93 10.20 -5.44
C VAL A 2 0.04 9.44 -4.54
N ILE A 3 0.74 8.44 -5.09
CA ILE A 3 1.72 7.60 -4.38
C ILE A 3 2.86 8.43 -3.80
N ARG A 4 3.36 9.39 -4.59
CA ARG A 4 4.37 10.33 -4.12
C ARG A 4 3.84 11.21 -2.98
N ALA A 5 2.62 11.73 -3.10
CA ALA A 5 2.01 12.54 -2.04
C ALA A 5 1.83 11.76 -0.74
N ILE A 6 1.40 10.49 -0.81
CA ILE A 6 1.31 9.59 0.36
C ILE A 6 2.69 9.41 1.00
N THR A 7 3.72 9.13 0.19
CA THR A 7 5.09 8.92 0.68
C THR A 7 5.67 10.18 1.29
N ASP A 8 5.45 11.34 0.67
CA ASP A 8 5.94 12.63 1.16
C ASP A 8 5.22 13.04 2.46
N SER A 9 3.97 12.59 2.67
CA SER A 9 3.18 12.92 3.87
C SER A 9 3.44 11.98 5.05
N PHE A 10 3.62 10.68 4.81
CA PHE A 10 3.68 9.66 5.87
C PHE A 10 5.02 8.93 5.95
N GLY A 11 5.95 9.24 5.06
CA GLY A 11 7.23 8.55 4.93
C GLY A 11 7.10 7.19 4.22
N LYS A 12 8.25 6.61 3.84
CA LYS A 12 8.30 5.34 3.10
C LYS A 12 7.82 4.13 3.90
N GLU A 13 7.88 4.22 5.23
CA GLU A 13 7.47 3.13 6.12
C GLU A 13 5.97 2.81 6.03
N ILE A 14 5.14 3.75 5.54
CA ILE A 14 3.70 3.50 5.35
C ILE A 14 3.45 2.31 4.42
N TRP A 15 4.32 2.08 3.45
CA TRP A 15 4.19 1.01 2.47
C TRP A 15 4.36 -0.38 3.09
N LYS A 16 5.03 -0.49 4.25
CA LYS A 16 5.11 -1.75 5.02
C LYS A 16 3.80 -2.12 5.72
N LYS A 17 2.86 -1.18 5.80
CA LYS A 17 1.50 -1.35 6.33
C LYS A 17 0.43 -1.09 5.26
N ALA A 18 0.81 -1.07 3.99
CA ALA A 18 -0.11 -0.84 2.89
C ALA A 18 -0.76 -2.14 2.41
N LEU A 19 -1.94 -1.99 1.81
CA LEU A 19 -2.72 -3.01 1.12
C LEU A 19 -3.28 -2.35 -0.14
N ILE A 20 -3.12 -2.97 -1.30
CA ILE A 20 -3.70 -2.45 -2.55
C ILE A 20 -5.00 -3.18 -2.82
N VAL A 21 -6.09 -2.42 -2.90
CA VAL A 21 -7.44 -2.95 -3.13
C VAL A 21 -7.90 -2.58 -4.54
N LEU A 22 -8.19 -3.59 -5.35
CA LEU A 22 -8.69 -3.41 -6.72
C LEU A 22 -10.20 -3.63 -6.73
N THR A 23 -10.94 -2.53 -6.88
CA THR A 23 -12.41 -2.56 -7.00
C THR A 23 -12.86 -3.03 -8.38
N HIS A 24 -14.15 -3.37 -8.49
CA HIS A 24 -14.75 -3.96 -9.69
C HIS A 24 -14.21 -5.35 -10.02
N GLY A 25 -13.97 -6.16 -8.99
CA GLY A 25 -13.44 -7.51 -9.13
C GLY A 25 -14.30 -8.44 -9.99
N GLN A 26 -15.58 -8.19 -10.23
CA GLN A 26 -16.38 -9.02 -11.14
C GLN A 26 -16.32 -8.58 -12.61
N SER A 27 -15.51 -7.58 -12.95
CA SER A 27 -15.34 -7.17 -14.34
C SER A 27 -14.74 -8.29 -15.19
N SER A 28 -15.36 -8.60 -16.32
CA SER A 28 -14.74 -9.47 -17.33
C SER A 28 -13.53 -8.76 -17.95
N PRO A 29 -12.37 -9.41 -18.03
CA PRO A 29 -11.23 -8.85 -18.74
C PRO A 29 -11.56 -8.56 -20.21
N PRO A 30 -10.98 -7.50 -20.81
CA PRO A 30 -11.08 -7.26 -22.24
C PRO A 30 -10.30 -8.32 -23.04
N ASP A 31 -10.56 -8.42 -24.34
CA ASP A 31 -9.73 -9.19 -25.29
C ASP A 31 -9.62 -10.71 -25.05
N GLY A 32 -10.49 -11.27 -24.20
CA GLY A 32 -10.58 -12.72 -23.98
C GLY A 32 -9.45 -13.31 -23.15
N ILE A 33 -8.64 -12.46 -22.49
CA ILE A 33 -7.62 -12.92 -21.53
C ILE A 33 -8.27 -13.52 -20.29
N PHE A 34 -7.58 -14.47 -19.65
CA PHE A 34 -8.09 -15.11 -18.45
C PHE A 34 -8.11 -14.13 -17.27
N TYR A 35 -9.07 -14.32 -16.36
CA TYR A 35 -9.28 -13.45 -15.21
C TYR A 35 -8.03 -13.30 -14.33
N ASP A 36 -7.38 -14.41 -13.99
CA ASP A 36 -6.19 -14.40 -13.14
C ASP A 36 -4.97 -13.80 -13.86
N GLU A 37 -4.87 -13.97 -15.19
CA GLU A 37 -3.83 -13.35 -16.00
C GLU A 37 -3.99 -11.83 -16.04
N PHE A 38 -5.22 -11.34 -16.27
CA PHE A 38 -5.51 -9.91 -16.20
C PHE A 38 -5.16 -9.34 -14.83
N PHE A 39 -5.52 -10.04 -13.74
CA PHE A 39 -5.18 -9.62 -12.39
C PHE A 39 -3.66 -9.56 -12.16
N SER A 40 -2.90 -10.56 -12.63
CA SER A 40 -1.43 -10.57 -12.53
C SER A 40 -0.83 -9.35 -13.22
N ILE A 41 -1.16 -9.13 -14.50
CA ILE A 41 -0.64 -8.00 -15.29
C ILE A 41 -0.98 -6.66 -14.62
N ARG A 42 -2.23 -6.50 -14.16
CA ARG A 42 -2.68 -5.27 -13.47
C ARG A 42 -1.93 -5.04 -12.16
N SER A 43 -1.69 -6.11 -11.39
CA SER A 43 -1.00 -6.03 -10.11
C SER A 43 0.49 -5.70 -10.29
N GLU A 44 1.17 -6.34 -11.23
CA GLU A 44 2.58 -6.10 -11.56
C GLU A 44 2.81 -4.64 -12.01
N ALA A 45 1.97 -4.14 -12.93
CA ALA A 45 2.05 -2.75 -13.36
C ALA A 45 1.85 -1.75 -12.20
N LEU A 46 1.00 -2.08 -11.22
CA LEU A 46 0.82 -1.25 -10.03
C LEU A 46 1.99 -1.32 -9.06
N VAL A 47 2.67 -2.47 -8.94
CA VAL A 47 3.90 -2.58 -8.15
C VAL A 47 4.97 -1.64 -8.68
N GLU A 48 5.19 -1.60 -9.99
CA GLU A 48 6.15 -0.68 -10.62
C GLU A 48 5.81 0.78 -10.33
N VAL A 49 4.53 1.14 -10.49
CA VAL A 49 4.03 2.49 -10.23
C VAL A 49 4.19 2.89 -8.75
N VAL A 50 4.00 1.95 -7.82
CA VAL A 50 4.26 2.17 -6.38
C VAL A 50 5.75 2.32 -6.12
N GLN A 51 6.59 1.46 -6.68
CA GLN A 51 8.04 1.50 -6.49
C GLN A 51 8.62 2.85 -6.93
N ASP A 52 8.24 3.31 -8.12
CA ASP A 52 8.67 4.59 -8.67
C ASP A 52 8.08 5.78 -7.91
N GLY A 53 6.77 5.77 -7.66
CA GLY A 53 6.08 6.86 -7.00
C GLY A 53 6.52 7.06 -5.55
N ALA A 54 6.81 5.97 -4.84
CA ALA A 54 7.30 5.97 -3.46
C ALA A 54 8.82 6.14 -3.35
N ARG A 55 9.53 6.20 -4.49
CA ARG A 55 10.99 6.32 -4.55
C ARG A 55 11.68 5.23 -3.72
N LEU A 56 11.12 4.03 -3.74
CA LEU A 56 11.71 2.87 -3.08
C LEU A 56 12.98 2.48 -3.85
N LYS A 57 13.99 1.94 -3.15
CA LYS A 57 15.23 1.55 -3.85
C LYS A 57 14.92 0.37 -4.79
N LYS A 58 15.72 0.20 -5.84
CA LYS A 58 15.52 -0.89 -6.82
C LYS A 58 15.53 -2.29 -6.19
N TYR A 59 16.27 -2.45 -5.10
CA TYR A 59 16.41 -3.69 -4.30
C TYR A 59 15.55 -3.66 -3.02
N ASP A 60 14.65 -2.67 -2.89
CA ASP A 60 13.69 -2.61 -1.80
C ASP A 60 12.52 -3.53 -2.14
N THR A 61 12.32 -4.57 -1.33
CA THR A 61 11.26 -5.56 -1.56
C THR A 61 9.89 -5.07 -1.10
N VAL A 62 9.81 -3.91 -0.44
CA VAL A 62 8.57 -3.39 0.15
C VAL A 62 7.46 -3.26 -0.89
N ALA A 63 7.73 -2.77 -2.11
CA ALA A 63 6.69 -2.66 -3.13
C ALA A 63 6.13 -4.02 -3.55
N SER A 64 7.01 -5.01 -3.70
CA SER A 64 6.67 -6.36 -4.15
C SER A 64 5.98 -7.20 -3.07
N THR A 65 6.07 -6.81 -1.79
CA THR A 65 5.42 -7.51 -0.68
C THR A 65 4.07 -6.92 -0.28
N ILE A 66 3.65 -5.80 -0.88
CA ILE A 66 2.32 -5.23 -0.64
C ILE A 66 1.27 -6.23 -1.15
N PRO A 67 0.37 -6.74 -0.30
CA PRO A 67 -0.68 -7.63 -0.76
C PRO A 67 -1.68 -6.89 -1.65
N PHE A 68 -2.23 -7.63 -2.60
CA PHE A 68 -3.32 -7.19 -3.47
C PHE A 68 -4.60 -7.96 -3.13
N VAL A 69 -5.72 -7.26 -3.05
CA VAL A 69 -7.04 -7.87 -2.83
C VAL A 69 -8.05 -7.31 -3.83
N LEU A 70 -8.77 -8.20 -4.49
CA LEU A 70 -9.89 -7.85 -5.36
C LEU A 70 -11.17 -7.71 -4.54
N VAL A 71 -12.00 -6.71 -4.87
CA VAL A 71 -13.28 -6.47 -4.20
C VAL A 71 -14.34 -6.04 -5.20
N ASP A 72 -15.61 -6.36 -4.92
CA ASP A 72 -16.74 -5.86 -5.71
C ASP A 72 -17.87 -5.28 -4.84
N ASN A 73 -17.96 -3.96 -4.86
CA ASN A 73 -18.95 -3.20 -4.09
C ASN A 73 -20.34 -3.19 -4.74
N SER A 74 -20.49 -3.71 -5.97
CA SER A 74 -21.78 -3.77 -6.65
C SER A 74 -22.80 -4.56 -5.84
N GLY A 75 -24.05 -4.07 -5.81
CA GLY A 75 -25.19 -4.85 -5.32
C GLY A 75 -25.49 -6.08 -6.19
N ARG A 76 -24.94 -6.12 -7.41
CA ARG A 76 -25.07 -7.23 -8.38
C ARG A 76 -23.88 -8.20 -8.35
N CYS A 77 -23.01 -8.10 -7.34
CA CYS A 77 -21.95 -9.08 -7.15
C CYS A 77 -22.57 -10.47 -6.96
N ASN A 78 -22.02 -11.46 -7.66
CA ASN A 78 -22.41 -12.85 -7.60
C ASN A 78 -22.27 -13.35 -6.17
N LYS A 79 -23.10 -14.32 -5.81
CA LYS A 79 -23.10 -14.92 -4.49
C LYS A 79 -22.97 -16.43 -4.57
N ASN A 80 -22.34 -17.03 -3.56
CA ASN A 80 -22.30 -18.48 -3.39
C ASN A 80 -23.62 -18.99 -2.76
N ALA A 81 -23.67 -20.29 -2.43
CA ALA A 81 -24.84 -20.92 -1.81
C ALA A 81 -25.15 -20.38 -0.40
N ASP A 82 -24.16 -19.79 0.27
CA ASP A 82 -24.25 -19.22 1.61
C ASP A 82 -24.58 -17.71 1.60
N ASP A 83 -24.99 -17.17 0.44
CA ASP A 83 -25.31 -15.75 0.21
C ASP A 83 -24.10 -14.79 0.36
N GLU A 84 -22.88 -15.32 0.30
CA GLU A 84 -21.66 -14.51 0.40
C GLU A 84 -21.20 -14.03 -0.98
N LYS A 85 -20.69 -12.79 -1.04
CA LYS A 85 -20.20 -12.19 -2.29
C LYS A 85 -18.92 -12.88 -2.78
N VAL A 86 -18.98 -13.44 -3.98
CA VAL A 86 -17.91 -14.25 -4.58
C VAL A 86 -17.41 -13.62 -5.89
N LEU A 87 -16.10 -13.66 -6.08
CA LEU A 87 -15.43 -13.19 -7.31
C LEU A 87 -15.36 -14.30 -8.38
N PRO A 88 -15.03 -13.96 -9.64
CA PRO A 88 -14.90 -14.95 -10.72
C PRO A 88 -13.90 -16.09 -10.44
N ASN A 89 -12.89 -15.85 -9.60
CA ASN A 89 -11.92 -16.86 -9.16
C ASN A 89 -12.41 -17.72 -7.97
N GLY A 90 -13.68 -17.58 -7.55
CA GLY A 90 -14.26 -18.35 -6.45
C GLY A 90 -13.96 -17.80 -5.05
N ILE A 91 -13.22 -16.70 -4.93
CA ILE A 91 -12.89 -16.12 -3.62
C ILE A 91 -14.08 -15.34 -3.06
N VAL A 92 -14.45 -15.65 -1.82
CA VAL A 92 -15.37 -14.82 -1.03
C VAL A 92 -14.61 -13.60 -0.50
N TRP A 93 -14.81 -12.45 -1.14
CA TRP A 93 -13.84 -11.36 -1.02
C TRP A 93 -13.91 -10.59 0.30
N ILE A 94 -15.06 -10.53 0.96
CA ILE A 94 -15.22 -9.82 2.24
C ILE A 94 -14.34 -10.46 3.35
N PRO A 95 -14.49 -11.77 3.66
CA PRO A 95 -13.63 -12.42 4.66
C PRO A 95 -12.16 -12.42 4.21
N ASN A 96 -11.88 -12.58 2.91
CA ASN A 96 -10.51 -12.48 2.40
C ASN A 96 -9.88 -11.10 2.66
N LEU A 97 -10.62 -10.01 2.40
CA LEU A 97 -10.17 -8.65 2.65
C LEU A 97 -9.87 -8.42 4.13
N VAL A 98 -10.78 -8.82 5.02
CA VAL A 98 -10.60 -8.68 6.47
C VAL A 98 -9.39 -9.48 6.95
N LYS A 99 -9.23 -10.71 6.46
CA LYS A 99 -8.06 -11.55 6.76
C LYS A 99 -6.76 -10.83 6.38
N THR A 100 -6.65 -10.30 5.16
CA THR A 100 -5.45 -9.60 4.71
C THR A 100 -5.19 -8.32 5.50
N ILE A 101 -6.23 -7.57 5.89
CA ILE A 101 -6.08 -6.40 6.77
C ILE A 101 -5.45 -6.81 8.11
N VAL A 102 -5.93 -7.89 8.72
CA VAL A 102 -5.39 -8.40 9.99
C VAL A 102 -3.93 -8.84 9.82
N GLU A 103 -3.61 -9.56 8.74
CA GLU A 103 -2.24 -9.98 8.44
C GLU A 103 -1.28 -8.79 8.31
N VAL A 104 -1.66 -7.75 7.55
CA VAL A 104 -0.86 -6.53 7.40
C VAL A 104 -0.74 -5.77 8.72
N ALA A 105 -1.82 -5.65 9.48
CA ALA A 105 -1.80 -5.01 10.79
C ALA A 105 -0.82 -5.71 11.74
N MET A 106 -0.76 -7.04 11.69
CA MET A 106 0.03 -7.88 12.59
C MET A 106 1.42 -8.28 12.07
N ASN A 107 1.86 -7.80 10.89
CA ASN A 107 3.11 -8.21 10.22
C ASN A 107 4.43 -7.81 10.91
N GLY A 108 4.41 -7.44 12.20
CA GLY A 108 5.60 -7.07 12.99
C GLY A 108 6.22 -5.70 12.65
N CYS A 109 5.85 -5.08 11.53
CA CYS A 109 6.29 -3.71 11.23
C CYS A 109 5.63 -2.71 12.18
N LYS A 110 6.31 -1.60 12.46
CA LYS A 110 5.76 -0.52 13.30
C LYS A 110 4.60 0.18 12.58
N SER A 111 3.55 0.52 13.33
CA SER A 111 2.50 1.39 12.83
C SER A 111 3.02 2.81 12.63
N ILE A 112 2.33 3.58 11.79
CA ILE A 112 2.64 4.99 11.58
C ILE A 112 1.91 5.80 12.65
N SER A 113 2.66 6.44 13.53
CA SER A 113 2.13 7.42 14.47
C SER A 113 2.15 8.79 13.81
N VAL A 114 0.98 9.39 13.60
CA VAL A 114 0.86 10.73 13.01
C VAL A 114 0.89 11.76 14.13
N ASP A 115 2.04 12.40 14.32
CA ASP A 115 2.22 13.51 15.25
C ASP A 115 2.47 14.83 14.50
N LYS A 116 2.40 15.95 15.23
CA LYS A 116 2.64 17.28 14.66
C LYS A 116 4.04 17.38 14.02
N LYS A 117 5.02 16.63 14.55
CA LYS A 117 6.39 16.57 14.04
C LYS A 117 6.48 15.87 12.68
N LEU A 118 5.67 14.82 12.44
CA LEU A 118 5.58 14.14 11.15
C LEU A 118 4.99 15.08 10.09
N ILE A 119 3.94 15.83 10.45
CA ILE A 119 3.22 16.73 9.54
C ILE A 119 4.05 17.98 9.21
N GLU A 120 4.61 18.65 10.23
CA GLU A 120 5.40 19.87 10.05
C GLU A 120 6.81 19.59 9.52
N GLY A 121 7.24 18.33 9.61
CA GLY A 121 8.57 17.90 9.22
C GLY A 121 9.66 18.40 10.18
N PRO A 122 10.93 18.13 9.88
CA PRO A 122 12.05 18.57 10.71
C PRO A 122 12.14 20.11 10.73
N ASN A 123 12.12 20.70 11.92
CA ASN A 123 12.26 22.14 12.10
C ASN A 123 13.57 22.61 11.45
N PRO A 124 13.53 23.49 10.42
CA PRO A 124 14.74 23.96 9.75
C PRO A 124 15.70 24.67 10.70
N ASN A 125 15.19 25.24 11.80
CA ASN A 125 16.00 25.91 12.81
C ASN A 125 16.82 24.95 13.69
N ASP A 126 16.55 23.64 13.63
CA ASP A 126 17.36 22.62 14.31
C ASP A 126 18.48 22.05 13.42
N ARG A 127 18.49 22.38 12.11
CA ARG A 127 19.63 22.04 11.23
C ARG A 127 20.87 22.79 11.71
N GLY A 128 21.94 22.05 11.96
CA GLY A 128 23.23 22.64 12.36
C GLY A 128 23.43 22.76 13.87
N LYS A 129 22.36 22.72 14.68
CA LYS A 129 22.47 22.85 16.16
C LYS A 129 23.36 21.79 16.81
N ARG A 130 23.43 20.58 16.22
CA ARG A 130 24.29 19.49 16.68
C ARG A 130 25.79 19.81 16.57
N TYR A 131 26.19 20.75 15.72
CA TYR A 131 27.59 21.15 15.53
C TYR A 131 27.98 22.36 16.39
N ILE A 132 27.01 23.06 16.99
CA ILE A 132 27.26 24.20 17.91
C ILE A 132 28.25 23.83 19.03
N PRO A 133 28.13 22.68 19.72
CA PRO A 133 29.08 22.30 20.78
C PRO A 133 30.50 22.09 20.24
N ILE A 134 30.64 21.57 19.02
CA ILE A 134 31.94 21.33 18.38
C ILE A 134 32.57 22.66 17.97
N ILE A 135 31.79 23.59 17.42
CA ILE A 135 32.26 24.94 17.05
C ILE A 135 32.72 25.70 18.30
N LEU A 136 31.97 25.64 19.39
CA LEU A 136 32.33 26.28 20.66
C LEU A 136 33.58 25.67 21.32
N ALA A 137 33.84 24.38 21.10
CA ALA A 137 35.02 23.71 21.68
C ALA A 137 36.32 23.99 20.91
N ILE A 138 36.24 24.56 19.71
CA ILE A 138 37.39 24.88 18.83
C ILE A 138 37.75 26.38 18.93
N GLN A 139 36.99 27.16 19.69
CA GLN A 139 37.17 28.60 19.90
C GLN A 139 37.93 28.87 21.21
#